data_AF-A0A2V8Y7Z8-F1
#
_entry.id   AF-A0A2V8Y7Z8-F1
#
_cell.length_a   1.000
_cell.length_b   1.000
_cell.length_c   1.000
_cell.angle_alpha   90.00
_cell.angle_beta   90.00
_cell.angle_gamma   90.00
#
_symmetry.space_group_name_H-M   'P 1'
#
loop_
_entity.id
_entity.type
_entity.pdbx_description
1 polymer ?
#
loop_
_entity_poly.entity_id
_entity_poly.type
_entity_poly.pdbx_seq_one_letter_code
_entity_poly.pdbx_strand_id
1 'polypeptide(L)'
;MYVQYRCEVAVRVSHSRTIRTRRINLRATDSQEKLIRTGAETTGISVTDFILDSACLQAEHVLADKREFIVSPKQWKVFVEALDRPAQIKPELARLFSETGVLERGSRK
;
A
#
# COMPACT_ATOMS: atom_id res chain seq x y z
N MET A 1 -6.71 25.00 -11.52
CA MET A 1 -7.62 23.93 -11.98
C MET A 1 -6.94 22.60 -11.72
N TYR A 2 -6.95 22.14 -10.46
CA TYR A 2 -6.34 20.85 -10.08
C TYR A 2 -7.38 19.75 -10.32
N VAL A 3 -7.06 18.85 -11.23
CA VAL A 3 -7.92 17.71 -11.57
C VAL A 3 -7.86 16.72 -10.41
N GLN A 4 -8.98 16.54 -9.73
CA GLN A 4 -9.18 15.49 -8.75
C GLN A 4 -9.17 14.14 -9.48
N TYR A 5 -8.04 13.42 -9.44
CA TYR A 5 -8.02 12.01 -9.80
C TYR A 5 -8.50 11.22 -8.59
N ARG A 6 -9.81 10.95 -8.58
CA ARG A 6 -10.44 10.01 -7.66
C ARG A 6 -10.00 8.60 -8.07
N CYS A 7 -8.88 8.16 -7.53
CA CYS A 7 -8.36 6.81 -7.69
C CYS A 7 -9.17 5.88 -6.78
N GLU A 8 -10.27 5.33 -7.28
CA GLU A 8 -11.06 4.31 -6.58
C GLU A 8 -10.47 2.92 -6.88
N VAL A 9 -9.20 2.72 -6.55
CA VAL A 9 -8.62 1.38 -6.56
C VAL A 9 -8.97 0.76 -5.22
N ALA A 10 -10.07 0.00 -5.21
CA ALA A 10 -10.38 -0.92 -4.12
C ALA A 10 -9.32 -2.04 -4.12
N VAL A 11 -8.17 -1.77 -3.50
CA VAL A 11 -7.23 -2.82 -3.10
C VAL A 11 -7.95 -3.64 -2.04
N ARG A 12 -8.51 -4.78 -2.43
CA ARG A 12 -8.93 -5.79 -1.45
C ARG A 12 -7.66 -6.38 -0.85
N VAL A 13 -7.23 -5.80 0.26
CA VAL A 13 -6.22 -6.40 1.13
C VAL A 13 -6.86 -7.64 1.73
N SER A 14 -6.53 -8.81 1.19
CA SER A 14 -6.88 -10.10 1.78
C SER A 14 -6.15 -10.23 3.11
N HIS A 15 -6.82 -9.87 4.20
CA HIS A 15 -6.27 -10.08 5.54
C HIS A 15 -6.22 -11.59 5.82
N SER A 16 -5.06 -12.22 5.66
CA SER A 16 -4.78 -13.48 6.35
C SER A 16 -5.06 -13.24 7.84
N ARG A 17 -5.85 -14.09 8.50
CA ARG A 17 -6.28 -13.88 9.90
C ARG A 17 -5.10 -14.03 10.86
N THR A 18 -4.21 -13.04 10.90
CA THR A 18 -3.11 -12.91 11.84
C THR A 18 -3.63 -12.37 13.17
N ILE A 19 -3.19 -12.99 14.26
CA ILE A 19 -3.59 -12.58 15.62
C ILE A 19 -2.98 -11.20 15.93
N ARG A 20 -3.82 -10.23 16.33
CA ARG A 20 -3.39 -8.89 16.73
C ARG A 20 -2.73 -8.93 18.11
N THR A 21 -1.39 -8.90 18.17
CA THR A 21 -0.60 -9.02 19.42
C THR A 21 -0.07 -7.69 19.95
N ARG A 22 -0.08 -6.61 19.15
CA ARG A 22 0.46 -5.29 19.52
C ARG A 22 -0.65 -4.35 19.93
N ARG A 23 -0.36 -3.46 20.89
CA ARG A 23 -1.30 -2.44 21.40
C ARG A 23 -0.96 -1.07 20.83
N ILE A 24 -1.99 -0.32 20.45
CA ILE A 24 -1.93 1.09 20.05
C ILE A 24 -2.94 1.83 20.92
N ASN A 25 -2.48 2.77 21.75
CA ASN A 25 -3.35 3.55 22.63
C ASN A 25 -3.59 4.93 22.00
N LEU A 26 -4.84 5.35 21.88
CA LEU A 26 -5.25 6.60 21.25
C LEU A 26 -6.14 7.41 22.20
N ARG A 27 -6.02 8.74 22.14
CA ARG A 27 -6.97 9.68 22.73
C ARG A 27 -7.58 10.49 21.59
N ALA A 28 -8.87 10.79 21.70
CA ALA A 28 -9.61 11.56 20.72
C ALA A 28 -10.48 12.59 21.43
N THR A 29 -10.76 13.69 20.76
CA THR A 29 -11.82 14.62 21.17
C THR A 29 -13.20 14.02 20.84
N ASP A 30 -14.27 14.55 21.45
CA ASP A 30 -15.64 14.12 21.16
C ASP A 30 -15.99 14.25 19.67
N SER A 31 -15.51 15.32 19.02
CA SER A 31 -15.71 15.54 17.59
C SER A 31 -15.01 14.49 16.72
N GLN A 32 -13.80 14.08 17.10
CA GLN A 32 -13.05 13.04 16.40
C GLN A 32 -13.67 11.66 16.60
N GLU A 33 -14.07 11.33 17.84
CA GLU A 33 -14.72 10.06 18.18
C GLU A 33 -16.04 9.90 17.41
N LYS A 34 -16.89 10.93 17.39
CA LYS A 34 -18.14 10.92 16.62
C LYS A 34 -17.91 10.75 15.12
N LEU A 35 -16.93 11.45 14.56
CA LEU A 35 -16.59 11.35 13.14
C LEU A 35 -16.13 9.93 12.77
N ILE A 36 -15.23 9.35 13.55
CA ILE A 36 -14.71 8.00 13.34
C ILE A 36 -15.84 6.97 13.45
N ARG A 37 -16.70 7.09 14.46
CA ARG A 37 -17.84 6.20 14.65
C ARG A 37 -18.79 6.23 13.46
N THR A 38 -19.13 7.42 12.98
CA THR A 38 -19.98 7.60 11.79
C THR A 38 -19.34 6.98 10.55
N GLY A 39 -18.03 7.13 10.37
CA GLY A 39 -17.28 6.50 9.27
C GLY A 39 -17.32 4.97 9.32
N ALA A 40 -17.11 4.39 10.51
CA ALA A 40 -17.18 2.94 10.72
C ALA A 40 -18.60 2.39 10.46
N GLU A 41 -19.63 3.08 10.95
CA GLU A 41 -21.04 2.73 10.70
C GLU A 41 -21.39 2.76 9.21
N THR A 42 -20.94 3.81 8.51
CA THR A 42 -21.17 3.98 7.06
C THR A 42 -20.50 2.87 6.24
N THR A 43 -19.35 2.37 6.70
CA THR A 43 -18.59 1.31 6.03
C THR A 43 -18.98 -0.10 6.48
N GLY A 44 -19.81 -0.22 7.53
CA GLY A 44 -20.29 -1.51 8.04
C GLY A 44 -19.22 -2.33 8.76
N ILE A 45 -18.17 -1.69 9.27
CA ILE A 45 -17.07 -2.35 10.00
C ILE A 45 -16.94 -1.82 11.43
N SER A 46 -16.19 -2.54 12.27
CA SER A 46 -15.98 -2.09 13.65
C SER A 46 -15.15 -0.80 13.68
N VAL A 47 -15.33 0.02 14.72
CA VAL A 47 -14.52 1.24 14.93
C VAL A 47 -13.02 0.91 14.98
N THR A 48 -12.65 -0.20 15.60
CA THR A 48 -11.25 -0.64 15.65
C THR A 48 -10.70 -0.98 14.27
N ASP A 49 -11.46 -1.71 13.45
CA ASP A 49 -11.03 -2.06 12.08
C ASP A 49 -10.96 -0.80 11.21
N PHE A 50 -11.95 0.08 11.29
CA PHE A 50 -11.95 1.34 10.55
C PHE A 50 -10.70 2.19 10.86
N ILE A 51 -10.34 2.33 12.14
CA ILE A 51 -9.15 3.08 12.55
C ILE A 51 -7.88 2.39 12.02
N LEU A 52 -7.75 1.08 12.21
CA LEU A 52 -6.55 0.35 11.80
C LEU A 52 -6.36 0.39 10.29
N ASP A 53 -7.40 0.10 9.53
CA ASP A 53 -7.36 0.09 8.06
C ASP A 53 -7.05 1.49 7.52
N SER A 54 -7.70 2.53 8.07
CA SER A 54 -7.44 3.92 7.66
C SER A 54 -6.00 4.35 7.99
N ALA A 55 -5.49 3.99 9.17
CA ALA A 55 -4.13 4.33 9.58
C ALA A 55 -3.07 3.58 8.75
N CYS A 56 -3.31 2.29 8.45
CA CYS A 56 -2.44 1.49 7.59
C CYS A 56 -2.42 2.05 6.17
N LEU A 57 -3.58 2.32 5.58
CA LEU A 57 -3.68 2.92 4.24
C LEU A 57 -2.92 4.25 4.17
N GLN A 58 -3.08 5.11 5.17
CA GLN A 58 -2.36 6.39 5.21
C GLN A 58 -0.84 6.19 5.37
N ALA A 59 -0.41 5.23 6.18
CA ALA A 59 1.00 4.89 6.31
C ALA A 59 1.58 4.36 4.99
N GLU A 60 0.84 3.51 4.28
CA GLU A 60 1.20 2.99 2.96
C GLU A 60 1.37 4.13 1.93
N HIS A 61 0.43 5.07 1.87
CA HIS A 61 0.56 6.24 1.00
C HIS A 61 1.82 7.07 1.32
N VAL A 62 2.06 7.36 2.60
CA VAL A 62 3.24 8.13 3.04
C VAL A 62 4.55 7.39 2.68
N LEU A 63 4.57 6.06 2.80
CA LEU A 63 5.74 5.27 2.45
C LEU A 63 5.92 5.13 0.93
N ALA A 64 4.83 5.05 0.16
CA ALA A 64 4.88 5.00 -1.30
C ALA A 64 5.35 6.33 -1.91
N ASP A 65 4.99 7.45 -1.28
CA ASP A 65 5.46 8.78 -1.67
C ASP A 65 6.94 9.00 -1.34
N LYS A 66 7.55 8.12 -0.52
CA LYS A 66 8.96 8.22 -0.15
C LYS A 66 9.86 7.81 -1.32
N ARG A 67 10.49 8.81 -1.94
CA ARG A 67 11.45 8.65 -3.05
C ARG A 67 12.88 8.37 -2.60
N GLU A 68 13.17 8.45 -1.31
CA GLU A 68 14.52 8.29 -0.75
C GLU A 68 14.63 7.01 0.07
N PHE A 69 15.43 6.07 -0.43
CA PHE A 69 15.79 4.84 0.26
C PHE A 69 17.13 5.04 0.98
N ILE A 70 17.09 5.18 2.30
CA ILE A 70 18.31 5.23 3.12
C ILE A 70 18.79 3.80 3.34
N VAL A 71 19.97 3.46 2.83
CA VAL A 71 20.57 2.13 2.94
C VAL A 71 21.92 2.19 3.63
N SER A 72 22.30 1.11 4.32
CA SER A 72 23.64 1.00 4.90
C SER A 72 24.72 0.94 3.81
N PRO A 73 25.99 1.32 4.08
CA PRO A 73 27.07 1.21 3.10
C PRO A 73 27.24 -0.21 2.53
N LYS A 74 26.96 -1.24 3.33
CA LYS A 74 26.99 -2.64 2.90
C LYS A 74 25.90 -2.94 1.88
N GLN A 75 24.67 -2.50 2.14
CA GLN A 75 23.55 -2.68 1.20
C GLN A 75 23.77 -1.87 -0.09
N TRP A 76 24.35 -0.67 0.02
CA TRP A 76 24.72 0.13 -1.14
C TRP A 76 25.72 -0.58 -2.04
N LYS A 77 26.78 -1.17 -1.47
CA LYS A 77 27.77 -1.94 -2.23
C LYS A 77 27.13 -3.12 -2.99
N VAL A 78 26.30 -3.91 -2.31
CA VAL A 78 25.59 -5.04 -2.94
C VAL A 78 24.67 -4.57 -4.06
N PHE A 79 24.01 -3.42 -3.87
CA PHE A 79 23.14 -2.84 -4.89
C PHE A 79 23.92 -2.42 -6.14
N VAL A 80 25.05 -1.72 -5.97
CA VAL A 80 25.91 -1.30 -7.09
C VAL A 80 26.48 -2.52 -7.84
N GLU A 81 27.00 -3.51 -7.11
CA GLU A 81 27.48 -4.77 -7.73
C GLU A 81 26.38 -5.47 -8.54
N ALA A 82 25.12 -5.40 -8.07
CA ALA A 82 23.97 -5.96 -8.77
C ALA A 82 23.52 -5.13 -9.99
N LEU A 83 23.89 -3.86 -10.09
CA LEU A 83 23.67 -3.01 -11.27
C LEU A 83 24.77 -3.18 -12.32
N ASP A 84 26.02 -3.37 -11.89
CA ASP A 84 27.17 -3.52 -12.79
C ASP A 84 27.21 -4.89 -13.48
N ARG A 85 26.52 -5.90 -12.93
CA ARG A 85 26.44 -7.22 -13.55
C ARG A 85 25.70 -7.16 -14.90
N PRO A 86 26.12 -7.94 -15.89
CA PRO A 86 25.39 -8.04 -17.16
C PRO A 86 23.96 -8.54 -16.93
N ALA A 87 23.01 -7.99 -17.69
CA ALA A 87 21.62 -8.39 -17.62
C ALA A 87 21.47 -9.88 -17.98
N GLN A 88 20.78 -10.63 -17.13
CA GLN A 88 20.46 -12.03 -17.37
C GLN A 88 18.99 -12.17 -17.71
N ILE A 89 18.69 -12.92 -18.77
CA ILE A 89 17.31 -13.24 -19.12
C ILE A 89 16.76 -14.17 -18.05
N LYS A 90 15.68 -13.75 -17.39
CA LYS A 90 14.90 -14.63 -16.51
C LYS A 90 13.69 -15.12 -17.29
N PRO A 91 13.54 -16.44 -17.56
CA PRO A 91 12.42 -16.97 -18.32
C PRO A 91 11.05 -16.57 -17.76
N GLU A 92 10.93 -16.48 -16.44
CA GLU A 92 9.71 -16.03 -15.77
C GLU A 92 9.38 -14.56 -16.04
N LEU A 93 10.39 -13.68 -16.09
CA LEU A 93 10.18 -12.28 -16.45
C LEU A 93 9.78 -12.14 -17.91
N ALA A 94 10.44 -12.89 -18.80
CA ALA A 94 10.09 -12.90 -20.23
C ALA A 94 8.63 -13.35 -20.45
N ARG A 95 8.20 -14.40 -19.74
CA ARG A 95 6.80 -14.85 -19.73
C ARG A 95 5.87 -13.76 -19.20
N LEU A 96 6.19 -13.15 -18.06
CA LEU A 96 5.38 -12.08 -17.47
C LEU A 96 5.18 -10.89 -18.43
N PHE A 97 6.24 -10.46 -19.13
CA PHE A 97 6.14 -9.36 -20.11
C PHE A 97 5.41 -9.74 -21.40
N SER A 98 5.29 -11.04 -21.71
CA SER A 98 4.50 -11.52 -22.84
C SER A 98 2.99 -11.63 -22.55
N GLU A 99 2.61 -11.61 -21.27
CA GLU A 99 1.22 -11.63 -20.86
C GLU A 99 0.60 -10.22 -20.95
N THR A 100 -0.66 -10.12 -21.36
CA THR A 100 -1.38 -8.83 -21.34
C THR A 100 -1.39 -8.29 -19.91
N GLY A 101 -0.72 -7.15 -19.70
CA GLY A 101 -0.59 -6.52 -18.39
C GLY A 101 -1.95 -6.23 -17.77
N VAL A 102 -2.01 -6.20 -16.43
CA VAL A 102 -3.24 -5.85 -15.67
C VAL A 102 -3.82 -4.52 -16.13
N LEU A 103 -2.96 -3.56 -16.48
CA LEU A 103 -3.35 -2.22 -16.95
C LEU A 103 -3.98 -2.26 -18.36
N GLU A 104 -3.60 -3.20 -19.21
CA GLU A 104 -4.17 -3.33 -20.57
C GLU A 104 -5.47 -4.11 -20.60
N ARG A 105 -5.69 -5.02 -19.64
CA ARG A 105 -6.93 -5.82 -19.53
C ARG A 105 -8.20 -4.97 -19.37
N GLY A 106 -8.10 -3.75 -18.83
CA GLY A 106 -9.22 -2.83 -18.65
C GLY A 106 -9.54 -1.93 -19.86
N SER A 107 -8.72 -1.95 -20.92
CA SER A 107 -8.87 -1.04 -22.07
C SER A 107 -9.69 -1.64 -23.23
N ARG A 108 -10.15 -2.89 -23.10
CA ARG A 108 -10.97 -3.55 -24.13
C ARG A 108 -12.45 -3.26 -23.86
N LYS A 109 -12.95 -2.16 -24.45
CA LYS A 109 -14.39 -1.93 -24.65
C LYS A 109 -14.92 -2.83 -25.76
#